data_AF-A0A1F6ZFC7-F1
#
_entry.id   AF-A0A1F6ZFC7-F1
#
_cell.length_a   1.000
_cell.length_b   1.000
_cell.length_c   1.000
_cell.angle_alpha   90.00
_cell.angle_beta   90.00
_cell.angle_gamma   90.00
#
_symmetry.space_group_name_H-M   'P 1'
#
loop_
_entity.id
_entity.type
_entity.pdbx_description
1 polymer ?
#
loop_
_entity_poly.entity_id
_entity_poly.type
_entity_poly.pdbx_seq_one_letter_code
_entity_poly.pdbx_strand_id
1 'polypeptide(L)'
;MKSHPRLSQLLVETKAFTDLEKPVILASGQLGIYYVNAEKLVQDGGKFNDYGNSSLDIIQHAVRMTQQHPTFGEVISILAQQTKELLSEKFKAVSGGQRRDWLFSGPVARNLGIPHISIYKDRKSEAVYPDGRVCPINYEGPLNGMYIVHIVDLLTEGSSCYSSSDGVKSGWIPEIRKRGGRIDNLVAVVTRLQKGEENLLAQGVTVHANVAIDEDFLRQHSNNPERALDYVQNPKNWSENYLRQNGALSLIETFNPQGGKLDRARKFLDGYGNALAKADRWDELDREVNSRYGVHLGNISGDVD
;
A
#
# COMPACT_ATOMS: atom_id res chain seq x y z
N MET A 1 -6.93 -9.20 15.39
CA MET A 1 -7.64 -7.97 14.97
C MET A 1 -8.86 -8.41 14.20
N LYS A 2 -10.03 -7.78 14.35
CA LYS A 2 -11.24 -8.19 13.62
C LYS A 2 -11.52 -7.17 12.50
N SER A 3 -11.59 -7.65 11.25
CA SER A 3 -11.93 -6.81 10.10
C SER A 3 -13.34 -6.23 10.22
N HIS A 4 -13.51 -4.98 9.81
CA HIS A 4 -14.80 -4.29 9.74
C HIS A 4 -15.64 -4.90 8.61
N PRO A 5 -16.76 -5.61 8.90
CA PRO A 5 -17.44 -6.45 7.91
C PRO A 5 -17.87 -5.67 6.65
N ARG A 6 -18.40 -4.46 6.85
CA ARG A 6 -18.83 -3.61 5.74
C ARG A 6 -17.67 -3.09 4.90
N LEU A 7 -16.52 -2.82 5.52
CA LEU A 7 -15.36 -2.32 4.78
C LEU A 7 -14.73 -3.45 3.96
N SER A 8 -14.75 -4.68 4.50
CA SER A 8 -14.37 -5.89 3.73
C SER A 8 -15.24 -6.07 2.49
N GLN A 9 -16.56 -5.92 2.61
CA GLN A 9 -17.47 -5.97 1.45
C GLN A 9 -17.17 -4.87 0.42
N LEU A 10 -16.97 -3.63 0.88
CA LEU A 10 -16.65 -2.50 0.00
C LEU A 10 -15.34 -2.73 -0.78
N LEU A 11 -14.35 -3.42 -0.22
CA LEU A 11 -13.14 -3.78 -0.97
C LEU A 11 -13.46 -4.68 -2.17
N VAL A 12 -14.40 -5.61 -2.05
CA VAL A 12 -14.81 -6.51 -3.13
C VAL A 12 -15.70 -5.76 -4.13
N GLU A 13 -16.72 -5.04 -3.65
CA GLU A 13 -17.67 -4.28 -4.49
C GLU A 13 -16.98 -3.28 -5.42
N THR A 14 -15.93 -2.62 -4.90
CA THR A 14 -15.15 -1.61 -5.64
C THR A 14 -13.97 -2.20 -6.42
N LYS A 15 -13.76 -3.52 -6.35
CA LYS A 15 -12.59 -4.22 -6.90
C LYS A 15 -11.26 -3.70 -6.35
N ALA A 16 -11.28 -3.12 -5.15
CA ALA A 16 -10.07 -2.79 -4.41
C ALA A 16 -9.34 -4.07 -3.98
N PHE A 17 -10.07 -5.13 -3.62
CA PHE A 17 -9.59 -6.50 -3.63
C PHE A 17 -9.95 -7.17 -4.95
N THR A 18 -9.03 -7.96 -5.54
CA THR A 18 -9.31 -8.70 -6.77
C THR A 18 -8.44 -9.95 -6.83
N ASP A 19 -9.05 -11.13 -6.93
CA ASP A 19 -8.33 -12.36 -7.25
C ASP A 19 -7.84 -12.36 -8.70
N LEU A 20 -6.72 -13.03 -8.92
CA LEU A 20 -6.13 -13.17 -10.23
C LEU A 20 -6.21 -14.62 -10.67
N GLU A 21 -6.83 -14.86 -11.83
CA GLU A 21 -6.87 -16.20 -12.43
C GLU A 21 -5.46 -16.77 -12.60
N LYS A 22 -4.51 -15.94 -13.05
CA LYS A 22 -3.09 -16.27 -13.15
C LYS A 22 -2.28 -15.36 -12.24
N PRO A 23 -1.23 -15.87 -11.58
CA PRO A 23 -0.36 -15.02 -10.78
C PRO A 23 0.34 -13.98 -11.66
N VAL A 24 0.81 -12.93 -11.02
CA VAL A 24 1.55 -11.82 -11.63
C VAL A 24 2.82 -11.56 -10.84
N ILE A 25 3.85 -11.02 -11.49
CA ILE A 25 5.06 -10.59 -10.79
C ILE A 25 4.81 -9.23 -10.11
N LEU A 26 4.89 -9.21 -8.78
CA LEU A 26 4.79 -8.01 -7.97
C LEU A 26 6.07 -7.17 -8.07
N ALA A 27 6.02 -5.93 -7.58
CA ALA A 27 7.20 -5.05 -7.55
C ALA A 27 8.37 -5.62 -6.73
N SER A 28 8.09 -6.52 -5.78
CA SER A 28 9.08 -7.26 -5.01
C SER A 28 9.74 -8.42 -5.78
N GLY A 29 9.28 -8.75 -6.98
CA GLY A 29 9.69 -9.96 -7.71
C GLY A 29 8.91 -11.21 -7.32
N GLN A 30 8.13 -11.18 -6.24
CA GLN A 30 7.29 -12.31 -5.83
C GLN A 30 6.08 -12.50 -6.76
N LEU A 31 5.56 -13.73 -6.84
CA LEU A 31 4.26 -13.96 -7.45
C LEU A 31 3.15 -13.47 -6.51
N GLY A 32 2.21 -12.70 -7.07
CA GLY A 32 0.97 -12.33 -6.41
C GLY A 32 -0.21 -13.00 -7.07
N ILE A 33 -1.14 -13.52 -6.27
CA ILE A 33 -2.37 -14.17 -6.75
C ILE A 33 -3.63 -13.32 -6.58
N TYR A 34 -3.49 -12.15 -5.93
CA TYR A 34 -4.54 -11.16 -5.77
C TYR A 34 -3.93 -9.76 -5.69
N TYR A 35 -4.73 -8.74 -5.98
CA TYR A 35 -4.42 -7.33 -5.73
C TYR A 35 -5.20 -6.78 -4.56
N VAL A 36 -4.57 -5.80 -3.88
CA VAL A 36 -5.19 -4.96 -2.86
C VAL A 36 -4.78 -3.53 -3.18
N ASN A 37 -5.68 -2.76 -3.76
CA ASN A 37 -5.47 -1.38 -4.19
C ASN A 37 -6.55 -0.50 -3.55
N ALA A 38 -6.30 -0.04 -2.33
CA ALA A 38 -7.29 0.71 -1.54
C ALA A 38 -7.82 1.96 -2.26
N GLU A 39 -6.99 2.63 -3.07
CA GLU A 39 -7.40 3.79 -3.88
C GLU A 39 -8.64 3.55 -4.77
N LYS A 40 -8.93 2.29 -5.15
CA LYS A 40 -10.15 1.98 -5.91
C LYS A 40 -11.44 2.19 -5.12
N LEU A 41 -11.37 2.24 -3.78
CA LEU A 41 -12.50 2.64 -2.94
C LEU A 41 -13.00 4.05 -3.26
N VAL A 42 -12.14 4.92 -3.82
CA VAL A 42 -12.50 6.29 -4.25
C VAL A 42 -13.41 6.28 -5.48
N GLN A 43 -13.32 5.23 -6.30
CA GLN A 43 -14.11 5.03 -7.53
C GLN A 43 -13.99 6.16 -8.57
N ASP A 44 -12.86 6.87 -8.59
CA ASP A 44 -12.58 7.96 -9.53
C ASP A 44 -11.90 7.51 -10.83
N GLY A 45 -11.61 6.20 -10.97
CA GLY A 45 -10.89 5.66 -12.13
C GLY A 45 -9.42 6.09 -12.21
N GLY A 46 -8.82 6.55 -11.10
CA GLY A 46 -7.45 7.04 -11.04
C GLY A 46 -7.29 8.51 -11.46
N LYS A 47 -8.39 9.25 -11.63
CA LYS A 47 -8.38 10.69 -11.99
C LYS A 47 -7.64 11.56 -10.97
N PHE A 48 -7.48 11.11 -9.72
CA PHE A 48 -6.64 11.81 -8.75
C PHE A 48 -5.18 11.99 -9.22
N ASN A 49 -4.75 11.22 -10.23
CA ASN A 49 -3.43 11.37 -10.83
C ASN A 49 -3.22 12.68 -11.58
N ASP A 50 -4.29 13.30 -12.06
CA ASP A 50 -4.22 14.55 -12.82
C ASP A 50 -3.81 15.74 -11.93
N TYR A 51 -3.97 15.63 -10.61
CA TYR A 51 -3.58 16.66 -9.64
C TYR A 51 -2.09 16.59 -9.24
N GLY A 52 -1.32 15.66 -9.81
CA GLY A 52 0.10 15.51 -9.52
C GLY A 52 0.37 15.31 -8.03
N ASN A 53 1.20 16.17 -7.44
CA ASN A 53 1.55 16.12 -6.02
C ASN A 53 0.85 17.20 -5.18
N SER A 54 -0.18 17.89 -5.70
CA SER A 54 -0.90 18.91 -4.92
C SER A 54 -1.77 18.26 -3.86
N SER A 55 -1.39 18.39 -2.57
CA SER A 55 -2.17 17.80 -1.48
C SER A 55 -3.57 18.42 -1.39
N LEU A 56 -3.67 19.75 -1.51
CA LEU A 56 -4.95 20.47 -1.47
C LEU A 56 -5.90 19.94 -2.55
N ASP A 57 -5.44 19.82 -3.79
CA ASP A 57 -6.30 19.39 -4.89
C ASP A 57 -6.73 17.94 -4.76
N ILE A 58 -5.83 17.04 -4.31
CA ILE A 58 -6.16 15.64 -4.02
C ILE A 58 -7.17 15.54 -2.87
N ILE A 59 -6.99 16.30 -1.80
CA ILE A 59 -7.91 16.32 -0.65
C ILE A 59 -9.27 16.84 -1.07
N GLN A 60 -9.32 17.96 -1.80
CA GLN A 60 -10.58 18.53 -2.30
C GLN A 60 -11.28 17.57 -3.27
N HIS A 61 -10.53 16.91 -4.15
CA HIS A 61 -11.05 15.87 -5.02
C HIS A 61 -11.65 14.73 -4.20
N ALA A 62 -10.91 14.15 -3.26
CA ALA A 62 -11.40 13.07 -2.43
C ALA A 62 -12.65 13.48 -1.61
N VAL A 63 -12.71 14.71 -1.10
CA VAL A 63 -13.91 15.26 -0.43
C VAL A 63 -15.10 15.36 -1.40
N ARG A 64 -14.90 15.70 -2.68
CA ARG A 64 -15.98 15.64 -3.67
C ARG A 64 -16.40 14.19 -3.94
N MET A 65 -15.44 13.26 -4.00
CA MET A 65 -15.72 11.85 -4.23
C MET A 65 -16.58 11.24 -3.13
N THR A 66 -16.46 11.68 -1.86
CA THR A 66 -17.34 11.17 -0.78
C THR A 66 -18.81 11.54 -0.99
N GLN A 67 -19.10 12.61 -1.73
CA GLN A 67 -20.46 13.03 -2.06
C GLN A 67 -20.96 12.34 -3.33
N GLN A 68 -20.08 12.11 -4.31
CA GLN A 68 -20.43 11.48 -5.58
C GLN A 68 -20.58 9.95 -5.49
N HIS A 69 -19.82 9.32 -4.60
CA HIS A 69 -19.83 7.87 -4.40
C HIS A 69 -20.17 7.57 -2.93
N PRO A 70 -21.46 7.25 -2.63
CA PRO A 70 -21.90 7.00 -1.26
C PRO A 70 -21.10 5.91 -0.53
N THR A 71 -20.67 4.88 -1.25
CA THR A 71 -19.76 3.82 -0.80
C THR A 71 -18.42 4.37 -0.30
N PHE A 72 -17.82 5.34 -0.99
CA PHE A 72 -16.61 6.02 -0.52
C PHE A 72 -16.89 6.95 0.67
N GLY A 73 -18.04 7.64 0.66
CA GLY A 73 -18.50 8.39 1.83
C GLY A 73 -18.66 7.53 3.09
N GLU A 74 -19.13 6.29 2.93
CA GLU A 74 -19.25 5.28 3.99
C GLU A 74 -17.85 4.88 4.52
N VAL A 75 -16.88 4.60 3.62
CA VAL A 75 -15.48 4.37 4.01
C VAL A 75 -14.96 5.50 4.89
N ILE A 76 -15.07 6.74 4.42
CA ILE A 76 -14.55 7.90 5.15
C ILE A 76 -15.26 8.08 6.50
N SER A 77 -16.56 7.78 6.58
CA SER A 77 -17.31 7.86 7.84
C SER A 77 -16.82 6.83 8.87
N ILE A 78 -16.55 5.59 8.44
CA ILE A 78 -15.98 4.54 9.30
C ILE A 78 -14.60 4.98 9.83
N LEU A 79 -13.72 5.42 8.92
CA LEU A 79 -12.37 5.88 9.28
C LEU A 79 -12.40 7.10 10.21
N ALA A 80 -13.31 8.06 9.96
CA ALA A 80 -13.46 9.25 10.77
C ALA A 80 -13.97 8.93 12.18
N GLN A 81 -14.92 8.00 12.31
CA GLN A 81 -15.41 7.56 13.62
C GLN A 81 -14.28 6.91 14.44
N GLN A 82 -13.55 5.96 13.86
CA GLN A 82 -12.41 5.33 14.53
C GLN A 82 -11.32 6.35 14.88
N THR A 83 -11.00 7.26 13.96
CA THR A 83 -9.99 8.30 14.20
C THR A 83 -10.41 9.24 15.33
N LYS A 84 -11.70 9.60 15.40
CA LYS A 84 -12.25 10.45 16.46
C LYS A 84 -12.07 9.83 17.85
N GLU A 85 -12.23 8.52 17.97
CA GLU A 85 -12.06 7.79 19.24
C GLU A 85 -10.60 7.77 19.71
N LEU A 86 -9.64 7.83 18.78
CA LEU A 86 -8.20 7.85 19.07
C LEU A 86 -7.66 9.24 19.40
N LEU A 87 -8.41 10.29 19.07
CA LEU A 87 -8.04 11.70 19.28
C LEU A 87 -8.45 12.16 20.68
N SER A 88 -7.53 12.04 21.64
CA SER A 88 -7.75 12.41 23.05
C SER A 88 -7.40 13.85 23.39
N GLU A 89 -6.55 14.51 22.60
CA GLU A 89 -5.95 15.80 22.95
C GLU A 89 -6.65 17.02 22.34
N LYS A 90 -6.44 18.18 22.96
CA LYS A 90 -6.97 19.47 22.48
C LYS A 90 -6.33 19.91 21.16
N PHE A 91 -5.01 19.78 21.04
CA PHE A 91 -4.26 20.13 19.84
C PHE A 91 -4.09 18.88 18.98
N LYS A 92 -4.89 18.80 17.93
CA LYS A 92 -5.00 17.58 17.13
C LYS A 92 -5.03 17.84 15.63
N ALA A 93 -4.49 16.88 14.89
CA ALA A 93 -4.59 16.82 13.44
C ALA A 93 -4.63 15.36 12.96
N VAL A 94 -4.93 15.20 11.69
CA VAL A 94 -4.74 13.94 10.96
C VAL A 94 -3.57 14.12 10.02
N SER A 95 -2.78 13.08 9.77
CA SER A 95 -1.72 13.14 8.75
C SER A 95 -1.81 11.99 7.76
N GLY A 96 -1.20 12.17 6.58
CA GLY A 96 -1.06 11.12 5.56
C GLY A 96 0.17 11.35 4.69
N GLY A 97 0.77 10.26 4.21
CA GLY A 97 1.92 10.27 3.32
C GLY A 97 1.55 10.45 1.85
N GLN A 98 2.47 11.05 1.11
CA GLN A 98 2.32 11.23 -0.33
C GLN A 98 2.23 9.87 -1.06
N ARG A 99 1.22 9.56 -1.86
CA ARG A 99 0.04 10.38 -2.29
C ARG A 99 -1.29 9.77 -1.87
N ARG A 100 -1.38 8.43 -1.89
CA ARG A 100 -2.66 7.72 -1.77
C ARG A 100 -3.27 7.85 -0.38
N ASP A 101 -2.44 8.04 0.65
CA ASP A 101 -2.94 8.27 1.99
C ASP A 101 -3.80 9.54 2.05
N TRP A 102 -3.51 10.56 1.22
CA TRP A 102 -4.29 11.82 1.18
C TRP A 102 -5.73 11.64 0.70
N LEU A 103 -5.99 10.60 -0.11
CA LEU A 103 -7.34 10.24 -0.53
C LEU A 103 -8.22 9.88 0.69
N PHE A 104 -7.64 9.35 1.76
CA PHE A 104 -8.37 8.93 2.96
C PHE A 104 -8.19 9.92 4.11
N SER A 105 -6.95 10.28 4.41
CA SER A 105 -6.59 11.15 5.53
C SER A 105 -7.19 12.56 5.39
N GLY A 106 -7.24 13.12 4.18
CA GLY A 106 -7.81 14.44 3.91
C GLY A 106 -9.30 14.53 4.21
N PRO A 107 -10.15 13.70 3.58
CA PRO A 107 -11.58 13.67 3.87
C PRO A 107 -11.91 13.34 5.32
N VAL A 108 -11.12 12.50 5.99
CA VAL A 108 -11.26 12.25 7.44
C VAL A 108 -11.02 13.54 8.24
N ALA A 109 -9.93 14.26 7.99
CA ALA A 109 -9.65 15.54 8.64
C ALA A 109 -10.78 16.56 8.41
N ARG A 110 -11.28 16.62 7.16
CA ARG A 110 -12.40 17.48 6.76
C ARG A 110 -13.68 17.16 7.52
N ASN A 111 -14.02 15.87 7.66
CA ASN A 111 -15.18 15.40 8.41
C ASN A 111 -15.10 15.75 9.90
N LEU A 112 -13.89 15.64 10.47
CA LEU A 112 -13.62 15.95 11.88
C LEU A 112 -13.43 17.45 12.16
N GLY A 113 -13.39 18.30 11.14
CA GLY A 113 -13.20 19.75 11.29
C GLY A 113 -11.82 20.14 11.85
N ILE A 114 -10.78 19.33 11.59
CA ILE A 114 -9.41 19.55 12.09
C ILE A 114 -8.41 19.65 10.95
N PRO A 115 -7.21 20.21 11.18
CA PRO A 115 -6.18 20.28 10.15
C PRO A 115 -5.73 18.90 9.67
N HIS A 116 -5.40 18.82 8.38
CA HIS A 116 -4.68 17.71 7.78
C HIS A 116 -3.20 18.10 7.61
N ILE A 117 -2.28 17.21 7.97
CA ILE A 117 -0.84 17.37 7.75
C ILE A 117 -0.43 16.45 6.60
N SER A 118 -0.14 17.06 5.45
CA SER A 118 0.37 16.36 4.27
C SER A 118 1.88 16.22 4.35
N ILE A 119 2.40 15.00 4.16
CA ILE A 119 3.83 14.71 4.22
C ILE A 119 4.31 14.25 2.85
N TYR A 120 5.28 14.96 2.30
CA TYR A 120 5.84 14.71 0.98
C TYR A 120 7.05 13.76 1.05
N LYS A 121 7.29 13.02 -0.03
CA LYS A 121 8.45 12.12 -0.18
C LYS A 121 9.80 12.85 -0.07
N ASP A 122 9.83 14.13 -0.43
CA ASP A 122 11.02 14.99 -0.29
C ASP A 122 11.18 15.54 1.13
N ARG A 123 10.39 15.03 2.09
CA ARG A 123 10.34 15.42 3.51
C ARG A 123 9.76 16.80 3.78
N LYS A 124 9.17 17.47 2.80
CA LYS A 124 8.36 18.67 3.09
C LYS A 124 7.04 18.27 3.74
N SER A 125 6.45 19.20 4.49
CA SER A 125 5.11 19.03 5.04
C SER A 125 4.34 20.34 4.96
N GLU A 126 3.01 20.23 4.88
CA GLU A 126 2.12 21.38 4.97
C GLU A 126 0.85 21.01 5.73
N ALA A 127 0.25 22.00 6.37
CA ALA A 127 -1.05 21.89 7.01
C ALA A 127 -2.13 22.41 6.07
N VAL A 128 -3.12 21.57 5.75
CA VAL A 128 -4.34 21.94 5.03
C VAL A 128 -5.46 22.07 6.05
N TYR A 129 -5.97 23.29 6.23
CA TYR A 129 -7.02 23.60 7.19
C TYR A 129 -8.42 23.35 6.60
N PRO A 130 -9.45 23.16 7.44
CA PRO A 130 -10.82 22.98 6.96
C PRO A 130 -11.32 24.14 6.07
N ASP A 131 -10.87 25.36 6.27
CA ASP A 131 -11.23 26.51 5.42
C ASP A 131 -10.53 26.51 4.04
N GLY A 132 -9.67 25.53 3.77
CA GLY A 132 -8.90 25.42 2.53
C GLY A 132 -7.57 26.18 2.57
N ARG A 133 -7.24 26.86 3.67
CA ARG A 133 -5.93 27.48 3.82
C ARG A 133 -4.83 26.42 3.89
N VAL A 134 -3.73 26.66 3.19
CA VAL A 134 -2.53 25.82 3.22
C VAL A 134 -1.39 26.58 3.88
N CYS A 135 -0.76 25.97 4.88
CA CYS A 135 0.38 26.54 5.59
C CYS A 135 1.57 25.58 5.52
N PRO A 136 2.67 25.96 4.85
CA PRO A 136 3.90 25.17 4.85
C PRO A 136 4.48 25.00 6.27
N ILE A 137 5.02 23.82 6.55
CA ILE A 137 5.62 23.46 7.84
C ILE A 137 7.15 23.47 7.65
N ASN A 138 7.71 24.68 7.61
CA ASN A 138 9.05 24.95 7.07
C ASN A 138 10.20 24.99 8.10
N TYR A 139 9.91 24.82 9.38
CA TYR A 139 10.90 24.89 10.46
C TYR A 139 10.61 23.83 11.53
N GLU A 140 11.51 23.68 12.51
CA GLU A 140 11.34 22.76 13.63
C GLU A 140 10.39 23.32 14.70
N GLY A 141 9.60 22.45 15.34
CA GLY A 141 8.62 22.81 16.36
C GLY A 141 7.24 23.37 15.95
N PRO A 142 6.84 23.58 14.68
CA PRO A 142 5.50 24.08 14.34
C PRO A 142 4.38 23.10 14.72
N LEU A 143 4.71 21.85 15.03
CA LEU A 143 3.78 20.82 15.50
C LEU A 143 3.94 20.52 16.99
N ASN A 144 4.70 21.33 17.75
CA ASN A 144 4.94 21.11 19.17
C ASN A 144 3.63 20.94 19.96
N GLY A 145 3.51 19.79 20.63
CA GLY A 145 2.32 19.46 21.43
C GLY A 145 1.10 19.04 20.60
N MET A 146 1.21 18.96 19.27
CA MET A 146 0.15 18.47 18.42
C MET A 146 0.12 16.94 18.42
N TYR A 147 -1.02 16.39 18.80
CA TYR A 147 -1.30 14.97 18.74
C TYR A 147 -1.91 14.61 17.38
N ILE A 148 -1.29 13.66 16.70
CA ILE A 148 -1.56 13.37 15.30
C ILE A 148 -1.89 11.89 15.15
N VAL A 149 -3.04 11.60 14.57
CA VAL A 149 -3.35 10.26 14.06
C VAL A 149 -2.90 10.20 12.61
N HIS A 150 -2.02 9.25 12.29
CA HIS A 150 -1.59 9.02 10.92
C HIS A 150 -2.56 8.05 10.24
N ILE A 151 -2.95 8.31 8.99
CA ILE A 151 -3.83 7.43 8.23
C ILE A 151 -3.09 6.97 6.97
N VAL A 152 -3.14 5.67 6.68
CA VAL A 152 -2.54 5.06 5.49
C VAL A 152 -3.53 4.25 4.69
N ASP A 153 -3.37 4.23 3.37
CA ASP A 153 -4.22 3.45 2.47
C ASP A 153 -4.01 1.93 2.64
N LEU A 154 -2.75 1.50 2.73
CA LEU A 154 -2.38 0.10 2.79
C LEU A 154 -1.12 -0.09 3.65
N LEU A 155 -1.23 -0.91 4.69
CA LEU A 155 -0.09 -1.34 5.49
C LEU A 155 0.46 -2.69 5.01
N THR A 156 1.77 -2.74 4.80
CA THR A 156 2.53 -3.96 4.51
C THR A 156 3.56 -4.17 5.63
N GLU A 157 4.84 -3.89 5.40
CA GLU A 157 5.91 -3.94 6.40
C GLU A 157 6.05 -2.62 7.19
N GLY A 158 5.34 -1.56 6.78
CA GLY A 158 5.37 -0.25 7.45
C GLY A 158 6.58 0.62 7.13
N SER A 159 7.43 0.22 6.17
CA SER A 159 8.70 0.90 5.86
C SER A 159 8.57 2.37 5.41
N SER A 160 7.44 2.74 4.78
CA SER A 160 7.13 4.14 4.43
C SER A 160 6.81 4.98 5.66
N CYS A 161 6.16 4.38 6.66
CA CYS A 161 5.79 5.05 7.90
C CYS A 161 7.01 5.19 8.80
N TYR A 162 7.84 4.15 8.87
CA TYR A 162 9.06 4.14 9.66
C TYR A 162 10.10 3.19 9.06
N SER A 163 11.31 3.71 8.84
CA SER A 163 12.49 2.92 8.51
C SER A 163 13.71 3.44 9.27
N SER A 164 14.69 2.57 9.48
CA SER A 164 15.95 2.90 10.11
C SER A 164 17.08 2.24 9.34
N SER A 165 17.98 3.04 8.79
CA SER A 165 19.24 2.59 8.17
C SER A 165 20.38 3.31 8.85
N ASP A 166 21.40 2.58 9.30
CA ASP A 166 22.63 3.15 9.87
C ASP A 166 22.38 4.13 11.03
N GLY A 167 21.37 3.83 11.85
CA GLY A 167 20.93 4.69 12.96
C GLY A 167 20.10 5.92 12.55
N VAL A 168 19.91 6.16 11.25
CA VAL A 168 19.09 7.26 10.73
C VAL A 168 17.64 6.82 10.59
N LYS A 169 16.77 7.43 11.39
CA LYS A 169 15.31 7.24 11.34
C LYS A 169 14.69 8.09 10.24
N SER A 170 13.92 7.45 9.36
CA SER A 170 13.24 8.08 8.24
C SER A 170 11.82 7.52 8.03
N GLY A 171 11.04 8.15 7.15
CA GLY A 171 9.63 7.84 6.95
C GLY A 171 8.70 8.89 7.57
N TRP A 172 7.40 8.71 7.38
CA TRP A 172 6.38 9.71 7.76
C TRP A 172 6.39 10.05 9.25
N ILE A 173 6.52 9.04 10.10
CA ILE A 173 6.41 9.20 11.55
C ILE A 173 7.64 9.93 12.11
N PRO A 174 8.90 9.55 11.79
CA PRO A 174 10.07 10.33 12.19
C PRO A 174 10.03 11.78 11.72
N GLU A 175 9.55 12.05 10.50
CA GLU A 175 9.49 13.41 9.96
C GLU A 175 8.52 14.32 10.73
N ILE A 176 7.39 13.79 11.20
CA ILE A 176 6.48 14.53 12.07
C ILE A 176 7.06 14.71 13.48
N ARG A 177 7.67 13.66 14.04
CA ARG A 177 8.29 13.71 15.37
C ARG A 177 9.42 14.75 15.44
N LYS A 178 10.24 14.89 14.39
CA LYS A 178 11.27 15.94 14.27
C LYS A 178 10.68 17.37 14.32
N ARG A 179 9.43 17.54 13.90
CA ARG A 179 8.73 18.84 13.88
C ARG A 179 7.93 19.12 15.17
N GLY A 180 8.07 18.26 16.18
CA GLY A 180 7.42 18.40 17.48
C GLY A 180 6.07 17.68 17.61
N GLY A 181 5.60 17.04 16.52
CA GLY A 181 4.33 16.32 16.51
C GLY A 181 4.44 14.95 17.16
N ARG A 182 3.36 14.51 17.81
CA ARG A 182 3.27 13.18 18.44
C ARG A 182 2.36 12.28 17.62
N ILE A 183 2.88 11.14 17.18
CA ILE A 183 2.09 10.07 16.55
C ILE A 183 2.30 8.82 17.40
N ASP A 184 1.22 8.37 18.02
CA ASP A 184 1.16 7.12 18.79
C ASP A 184 0.16 6.13 18.18
N ASN A 185 -0.73 6.61 17.31
CA ASN A 185 -1.78 5.84 16.71
C ASN A 185 -1.77 6.03 15.19
N LEU A 186 -1.87 4.92 14.47
CA LEU A 186 -1.96 4.86 13.03
C LEU A 186 -3.23 4.09 12.65
N VAL A 187 -4.05 4.66 11.77
CA VAL A 187 -5.21 3.98 11.20
C VAL A 187 -4.86 3.51 9.80
N ALA A 188 -5.03 2.22 9.53
CA ALA A 188 -4.86 1.67 8.19
C ALA A 188 -6.22 1.31 7.60
N VAL A 189 -6.46 1.67 6.34
CA VAL A 189 -7.68 1.20 5.64
C VAL A 189 -7.60 -0.32 5.47
N VAL A 190 -6.46 -0.81 4.99
CA VAL A 190 -6.19 -2.23 4.81
C VAL A 190 -4.80 -2.60 5.33
N THR A 191 -4.64 -3.79 5.90
CA THR A 191 -3.34 -4.41 6.18
C THR A 191 -3.20 -5.76 5.49
N ARG A 192 -1.99 -6.09 5.06
CA ARG A 192 -1.61 -7.41 4.52
C ARG A 192 -0.98 -8.33 5.57
N LEU A 193 -0.89 -7.91 6.84
CA LEU A 193 -0.28 -8.68 7.92
C LEU A 193 1.17 -9.09 7.62
N GLN A 194 1.95 -8.16 7.07
CA GLN A 194 3.35 -8.40 6.69
C GLN A 194 4.30 -7.80 7.72
N LYS A 195 3.98 -7.97 9.00
CA LYS A 195 4.74 -7.48 10.18
C LYS A 195 4.74 -5.96 10.40
N GLY A 196 3.98 -5.19 9.62
CA GLY A 196 3.95 -3.73 9.74
C GLY A 196 3.44 -3.25 11.09
N GLU A 197 2.47 -3.95 11.65
CA GLU A 197 1.91 -3.69 12.97
C GLU A 197 2.94 -3.87 14.08
N GLU A 198 3.64 -5.00 14.09
CA GLU A 198 4.70 -5.30 15.05
C GLU A 198 5.87 -4.33 14.91
N ASN A 199 6.27 -4.04 13.67
CA ASN A 199 7.34 -3.09 13.37
C ASN A 199 7.03 -1.69 13.91
N LEU A 200 5.79 -1.21 13.73
CA LEU A 200 5.36 0.09 14.21
C LEU A 200 5.14 0.12 15.73
N LEU A 201 4.60 -0.95 16.31
CA LEU A 201 4.45 -1.09 17.75
C LEU A 201 5.79 -1.00 18.47
N ALA A 202 6.84 -1.61 17.90
CA ALA A 202 8.21 -1.50 18.42
C ALA A 202 8.76 -0.06 18.41
N GLN A 203 8.14 0.87 17.67
CA GLN A 203 8.46 2.30 17.64
C GLN A 203 7.47 3.16 18.46
N GLY A 204 6.62 2.51 19.27
CA GLY A 204 5.61 3.15 20.10
C GLY A 204 4.40 3.63 19.30
N VAL A 205 4.06 2.98 18.19
CA VAL A 205 2.89 3.34 17.36
C VAL A 205 1.95 2.16 17.25
N THR A 206 0.76 2.30 17.83
CA THR A 206 -0.30 1.30 17.75
C THR A 206 -1.03 1.41 16.42
N VAL A 207 -1.14 0.30 15.70
CA VAL A 207 -1.88 0.22 14.44
C VAL A 207 -3.31 -0.23 14.67
N HIS A 208 -4.24 0.51 14.09
CA HIS A 208 -5.68 0.25 14.05
C HIS A 208 -6.08 0.00 12.60
N ALA A 209 -5.94 -1.24 12.11
CA ALA A 209 -6.36 -1.55 10.74
C ALA A 209 -7.86 -1.87 10.69
N ASN A 210 -8.53 -1.40 9.65
CA ASN A 210 -9.97 -1.63 9.47
C ASN A 210 -10.24 -2.96 8.78
N VAL A 211 -9.39 -3.37 7.84
CA VAL A 211 -9.49 -4.69 7.20
C VAL A 211 -8.11 -5.34 7.19
N ALA A 212 -8.04 -6.56 7.69
CA ALA A 212 -6.92 -7.46 7.45
C ALA A 212 -7.25 -8.42 6.30
N ILE A 213 -6.30 -8.60 5.38
CA ILE A 213 -6.38 -9.66 4.36
C ILE A 213 -5.83 -10.95 4.99
N ASP A 214 -6.56 -11.46 5.99
CA ASP A 214 -6.28 -12.70 6.69
C ASP A 214 -6.98 -13.90 6.04
N GLU A 215 -6.81 -15.08 6.64
CA GLU A 215 -7.49 -16.29 6.18
C GLU A 215 -9.00 -16.15 6.18
N ASP A 216 -9.59 -15.46 7.16
CA ASP A 216 -11.04 -15.29 7.26
C ASP A 216 -11.56 -14.40 6.13
N PHE A 217 -10.88 -13.30 5.83
CA PHE A 217 -11.18 -12.45 4.68
C PHE A 217 -11.11 -13.25 3.39
N LEU A 218 -10.03 -14.02 3.18
CA LEU A 218 -9.85 -14.81 1.96
C LEU A 218 -10.89 -15.93 1.84
N ARG A 219 -11.26 -16.60 2.93
CA ARG A 219 -12.34 -17.59 2.97
C ARG A 219 -13.67 -17.01 2.53
N GLN A 220 -13.96 -15.78 2.94
CA GLN A 220 -15.24 -15.13 2.69
C GLN A 220 -15.33 -14.42 1.34
N HIS A 221 -14.22 -13.90 0.84
CA HIS A 221 -14.22 -12.93 -0.25
C HIS A 221 -13.38 -13.32 -1.47
N SER A 222 -12.50 -14.32 -1.35
CA SER A 222 -11.80 -14.83 -2.53
C SER A 222 -12.74 -15.66 -3.40
N ASN A 223 -12.63 -15.51 -4.71
CA ASN A 223 -13.24 -16.38 -5.71
C ASN A 223 -12.57 -17.77 -5.75
N ASN A 224 -11.38 -17.92 -5.15
CA ASN A 224 -10.69 -19.21 -5.01
C ASN A 224 -10.02 -19.32 -3.62
N PRO A 225 -10.82 -19.54 -2.56
CA PRO A 225 -10.32 -19.54 -1.18
C PRO A 225 -9.22 -20.55 -0.90
N GLU A 226 -9.33 -21.79 -1.39
CA GLU A 226 -8.32 -22.83 -1.16
C GLU A 226 -6.95 -22.39 -1.69
N ARG A 227 -6.91 -21.94 -2.95
CA ARG A 227 -5.68 -21.39 -3.55
C ARG A 227 -5.14 -20.20 -2.76
N ALA A 228 -6.01 -19.31 -2.30
CA ALA A 228 -5.61 -18.13 -1.56
C ALA A 228 -5.00 -18.47 -0.19
N LEU A 229 -5.60 -19.43 0.51
CA LEU A 229 -5.12 -19.93 1.80
C LEU A 229 -3.78 -20.65 1.68
N ASP A 230 -3.63 -21.55 0.71
CA ASP A 230 -2.37 -22.23 0.43
C ASP A 230 -1.23 -21.24 0.14
N TYR A 231 -1.55 -20.17 -0.61
CA TYR A 231 -0.60 -19.12 -0.92
C TYR A 231 -0.19 -18.34 0.33
N VAL A 232 -1.12 -17.87 1.18
CA VAL A 232 -0.74 -17.05 2.34
C VAL A 232 0.00 -17.82 3.43
N GLN A 233 -0.21 -19.13 3.53
CA GLN A 233 0.53 -19.99 4.47
C GLN A 233 2.01 -20.06 4.14
N ASN A 234 2.35 -20.22 2.85
CA ASN A 234 3.74 -20.22 2.39
C ASN A 234 3.87 -19.70 0.96
N PRO A 235 3.91 -18.36 0.77
CA PRO A 235 3.90 -17.75 -0.57
C PRO A 235 5.06 -18.22 -1.46
N LYS A 236 6.23 -18.47 -0.86
CA LYS A 236 7.41 -18.94 -1.59
C LYS A 236 7.20 -20.36 -2.11
N ASN A 237 6.85 -21.29 -1.22
CA ASN A 237 6.60 -22.69 -1.61
C ASN A 237 5.45 -22.81 -2.61
N TRP A 238 4.36 -22.05 -2.39
CA TRP A 238 3.25 -21.98 -3.35
C TRP A 238 3.73 -21.55 -4.74
N SER A 239 4.52 -20.48 -4.79
CA SER A 239 5.05 -19.93 -6.05
C SER A 239 5.98 -20.91 -6.76
N GLU A 240 6.90 -21.56 -6.05
CA GLU A 240 7.80 -22.56 -6.63
C GLU A 240 7.04 -23.76 -7.19
N ASN A 241 6.01 -24.24 -6.47
CA ASN A 241 5.16 -25.35 -6.95
C ASN A 241 4.32 -24.93 -8.16
N TYR A 242 3.77 -23.71 -8.16
CA TYR A 242 3.05 -23.16 -9.31
C TYR A 242 3.95 -23.14 -10.55
N LEU A 243 5.17 -22.62 -10.43
CA LEU A 243 6.12 -22.51 -11.53
C LEU A 243 6.58 -23.88 -12.04
N ARG A 244 6.78 -24.86 -11.15
CA ARG A 244 7.11 -26.25 -11.55
C ARG A 244 6.01 -26.88 -12.41
N GLN A 245 4.75 -26.66 -12.03
CA GLN A 245 3.60 -27.27 -12.70
C GLN A 245 3.21 -26.52 -13.99
N ASN A 246 3.22 -25.19 -13.96
CA ASN A 246 2.63 -24.35 -15.01
C ASN A 246 3.66 -23.58 -15.84
N GLY A 247 4.94 -23.56 -15.44
CA GLY A 247 5.96 -22.71 -16.03
C GLY A 247 5.74 -21.23 -15.75
N ALA A 248 6.47 -20.38 -16.48
CA ALA A 248 6.45 -18.92 -16.32
C ALA A 248 5.99 -18.16 -17.58
N LEU A 249 5.57 -18.85 -18.64
CA LEU A 249 5.21 -18.21 -19.92
C LEU A 249 4.07 -17.19 -19.79
N SER A 250 3.14 -17.41 -18.85
CA SER A 250 2.07 -16.44 -18.59
C SER A 250 2.57 -15.09 -18.02
N LEU A 251 3.83 -15.03 -17.58
CA LEU A 251 4.46 -13.86 -16.96
C LEU A 251 5.35 -13.08 -17.94
N ILE A 252 5.43 -13.53 -19.21
CA ILE A 252 6.43 -13.10 -20.19
C ILE A 252 6.46 -11.60 -20.43
N GLU A 253 5.31 -10.91 -20.37
CA GLU A 253 5.25 -9.45 -20.57
C GLU A 253 6.10 -8.65 -19.57
N THR A 254 6.41 -9.25 -18.41
CA THR A 254 7.27 -8.60 -17.40
C THR A 254 8.72 -8.48 -17.88
N PHE A 255 9.14 -9.33 -18.81
CA PHE A 255 10.50 -9.40 -19.36
C PHE A 255 10.72 -8.45 -20.54
N ASN A 256 9.71 -7.67 -20.95
CA ASN A 256 9.86 -6.69 -22.03
C ASN A 256 10.85 -5.56 -21.62
N PRO A 257 11.99 -5.40 -22.34
CA PRO A 257 12.99 -4.38 -22.02
C PRO A 257 12.49 -2.95 -22.12
N GLN A 258 11.53 -2.68 -23.02
CA GLN A 258 10.98 -1.36 -23.27
C GLN A 258 9.83 -1.01 -22.31
N GLY A 259 9.33 -1.98 -21.54
CA GLY A 259 8.15 -1.83 -20.69
C GLY A 259 8.41 -1.27 -19.29
N GLY A 260 9.67 -0.95 -18.94
CA GLY A 260 10.04 -0.43 -17.62
C GLY A 260 9.82 -1.42 -16.46
N LYS A 261 9.68 -2.72 -16.75
CA LYS A 261 9.42 -3.79 -15.76
C LYS A 261 10.62 -4.73 -15.54
N LEU A 262 11.74 -4.49 -16.20
CA LEU A 262 12.94 -5.34 -16.10
C LEU A 262 13.45 -5.53 -14.68
N ASP A 263 13.38 -4.51 -13.82
CA ASP A 263 13.76 -4.64 -12.40
C ASP A 263 12.91 -5.70 -11.68
N ARG A 264 11.62 -5.79 -12.01
CA ARG A 264 10.72 -6.82 -11.45
C ARG A 264 11.06 -8.20 -12.00
N ALA A 265 11.35 -8.28 -13.30
CA ALA A 265 11.78 -9.51 -13.94
C ALA A 265 13.08 -10.04 -13.32
N ARG A 266 14.07 -9.18 -13.10
CA ARG A 266 15.32 -9.52 -12.41
C ARG A 266 15.05 -10.08 -11.02
N LYS A 267 14.33 -9.34 -10.17
CA LYS A 267 13.99 -9.79 -8.81
C LYS A 267 13.23 -11.12 -8.80
N PHE A 268 12.37 -11.35 -9.80
CA PHE A 268 11.69 -12.62 -9.97
C PHE A 268 12.67 -13.75 -10.31
N LEU A 269 13.60 -13.54 -11.24
CA LEU A 269 14.63 -14.53 -11.58
C LEU A 269 15.56 -14.80 -10.39
N ASP A 270 15.95 -13.77 -9.64
CA ASP A 270 16.77 -13.94 -8.43
C ASP A 270 16.05 -14.80 -7.38
N GLY A 271 14.73 -14.62 -7.27
CA GLY A 271 13.89 -15.37 -6.31
C GLY A 271 13.53 -16.79 -6.75
N TYR A 272 13.31 -17.02 -8.05
CA TYR A 272 12.68 -18.25 -8.56
C TYR A 272 13.41 -18.92 -9.73
N GLY A 273 14.50 -18.35 -10.23
CA GLY A 273 15.29 -18.88 -11.35
C GLY A 273 15.74 -20.32 -11.10
N ASN A 274 16.24 -20.60 -9.90
CA ASN A 274 16.61 -21.95 -9.48
C ASN A 274 15.43 -22.93 -9.48
N ALA A 275 14.23 -22.48 -9.12
CA ALA A 275 13.04 -23.33 -9.15
C ALA A 275 12.61 -23.65 -10.59
N LEU A 276 12.74 -22.68 -11.50
CA LEU A 276 12.51 -22.87 -12.94
C LEU A 276 13.53 -23.81 -13.56
N ALA A 277 14.81 -23.64 -13.24
CA ALA A 277 15.88 -24.50 -13.75
C ALA A 277 15.71 -25.96 -13.31
N LYS A 278 15.44 -26.19 -12.01
CA LYS A 278 15.19 -27.55 -11.47
C LYS A 278 13.94 -28.22 -12.03
N ALA A 279 13.03 -27.46 -12.63
CA ALA A 279 11.80 -27.95 -13.23
C ALA A 279 11.88 -28.09 -14.75
N ASP A 280 13.07 -27.92 -15.35
CA ASP A 280 13.27 -27.86 -16.81
C ASP A 280 12.38 -26.81 -17.50
N ARG A 281 12.05 -25.72 -16.79
CA ARG A 281 11.22 -24.60 -17.27
C ARG A 281 12.01 -23.35 -17.60
N TRP A 282 13.30 -23.31 -17.24
CA TRP A 282 14.17 -22.16 -17.55
C TRP A 282 14.34 -21.97 -19.05
N ASP A 283 14.75 -23.02 -19.76
CA ASP A 283 15.01 -22.95 -21.21
C ASP A 283 13.76 -22.63 -22.03
N GLU A 284 12.59 -23.09 -21.56
CA GLU A 284 11.29 -22.74 -22.15
C GLU A 284 11.03 -21.23 -22.06
N LEU A 285 11.22 -20.65 -20.87
CA LEU A 285 11.06 -19.21 -20.67
C LEU A 285 12.12 -18.41 -21.43
N ASP A 286 13.39 -18.84 -21.40
CA ASP A 286 14.50 -18.15 -22.08
C ASP A 286 14.29 -18.08 -23.58
N ARG A 287 13.92 -19.20 -24.19
CA ARG A 287 13.64 -19.26 -25.63
C ARG A 287 12.52 -18.31 -26.02
N GLU A 288 11.43 -18.26 -25.25
CA GLU A 288 10.29 -17.41 -25.58
C GLU A 288 10.60 -15.92 -25.34
N VAL A 289 11.31 -15.58 -24.26
CA VAL A 289 11.75 -14.21 -23.99
C VAL A 289 12.72 -13.73 -25.08
N ASN A 290 13.66 -14.57 -25.51
CA ASN A 290 14.57 -14.25 -26.60
C ASN A 290 13.85 -14.13 -27.94
N SER A 291 12.97 -15.07 -28.27
CA SER A 291 12.14 -15.02 -29.48
C SER A 291 11.34 -13.72 -29.57
N ARG A 292 10.76 -13.28 -28.45
CA ARG A 292 9.86 -12.14 -28.42
C ARG A 292 10.54 -10.78 -28.26
N TYR A 293 11.62 -10.71 -27.49
CA TYR A 293 12.25 -9.45 -27.11
C TYR A 293 13.74 -9.36 -27.48
N GLY A 294 14.35 -10.43 -28.01
CA GLY A 294 15.76 -10.46 -28.38
C GLY A 294 16.72 -10.41 -27.19
N VAL A 295 16.26 -10.88 -26.02
CA VAL A 295 17.04 -10.86 -24.76
C VAL A 295 16.99 -12.24 -24.10
N HIS A 296 18.13 -12.70 -23.59
CA HIS A 296 18.22 -13.90 -22.76
C HIS A 296 18.01 -13.57 -21.28
N LEU A 297 17.41 -14.49 -20.54
CA LEU A 297 17.20 -14.41 -19.09
C LEU A 297 18.51 -14.22 -18.33
N GLY A 298 19.59 -14.86 -18.79
CA GLY A 298 20.94 -14.69 -18.22
C GLY A 298 21.41 -13.24 -18.23
N ASN A 299 20.98 -12.44 -19.21
CA ASN A 299 21.30 -11.00 -19.29
C ASN A 299 20.41 -10.15 -18.37
N ILE A 300 19.34 -10.72 -17.84
CA ILE A 300 18.35 -10.05 -16.98
C ILE A 300 18.64 -10.35 -15.51
N SER A 301 18.90 -11.62 -15.18
CA SER A 301 19.39 -12.05 -13.86
C SER A 301 20.76 -11.42 -13.60
N GLY A 302 20.99 -10.89 -12.40
CA GLY A 302 22.35 -10.49 -12.01
C GLY A 302 23.16 -11.75 -11.71
N ASP A 303 23.90 -12.24 -12.69
CA ASP A 303 24.88 -13.35 -12.65
C ASP A 303 24.44 -14.64 -11.92
N VAL A 304 24.13 -15.67 -12.70
CA VAL A 304 24.31 -17.07 -12.26
C VAL A 304 25.61 -17.56 -12.91
N ASP A 305 26.73 -17.23 -12.29
CA ASP A 305 27.98 -17.99 -12.42
C ASP A 305 28.06 -19.02 -11.28
#